data_AF-Q658Y0-F1
#
_entry.id   AF-Q658Y0-F1
#
_cell.length_a   1.000
_cell.length_b   1.000
_cell.length_c   1.000
_cell.angle_alpha   90.00
_cell.angle_beta   90.00
_cell.angle_gamma   90.00
#
_symmetry.space_group_name_H-M   'P 1'
#
loop_
_entity.id
_entity.type
_entity.pdbx_description
1 polymer ?
#
loop_
_entity_poly.entity_id
_entity_poly.type
_entity_poly.pdbx_seq_one_letter_code
_entity_poly.pdbx_strand_id
1 'polypeptide(L)'
;NNHILYLGRKEHDILSQLQKTSSVSITEIISPGRTELEIEGARADLIEVVMNIEDMLCKVQEEMARKKERGLWRSLGQWTIQQQKTQDEMKENIIFLKCPVPPTQELLDQKKQFEKCGLQVLKVEKIDNEVLMAAFQRKKKMMEEKLHRQPVSHRLFQQVPYQFCNVVCRVGFQRMYSTPCDPKYGAGIYFTKNLKNLAEKAKKISAADKLIYVFEAEVLTGFFCQGHPLNIVPPPLSPGAIDGHDSVVDNVSSPETFVIFSGMQAIPQYLWTCTQEYVQSQDYSSGPMRPFAQHPWRGFASGSPVD
;
A
#
# COMPACT_ATOMS: atom_id res chain seq x y z
N ASN A 1 -6.66 -4.72 10.72
CA ASN A 1 -7.16 -4.30 9.39
C ASN A 1 -7.65 -2.86 9.53
N ASN A 2 -7.05 -1.86 8.89
CA ASN A 2 -7.41 -0.45 9.16
C ASN A 2 -8.82 -0.06 8.66
N HIS A 3 -9.59 -1.00 8.09
CA HIS A 3 -11.04 -0.85 7.87
C HIS A 3 -11.85 -0.67 9.15
N ILE A 4 -11.32 -1.10 10.32
CA ILE A 4 -11.99 -0.94 11.61
C ILE A 4 -12.28 0.55 11.91
N LEU A 5 -11.44 1.47 11.41
CA LEU A 5 -11.65 2.92 11.55
C LEU A 5 -12.91 3.46 10.85
N TYR A 6 -13.59 2.63 10.05
CA TYR A 6 -14.82 3.00 9.33
C TYR A 6 -16.06 2.32 9.88
N LEU A 7 -15.95 1.53 10.96
CA LEU A 7 -17.12 0.94 11.60
C LEU A 7 -18.01 2.05 12.16
N GLY A 8 -19.29 2.00 11.80
CA GLY A 8 -20.31 2.86 12.38
C GLY A 8 -21.08 2.14 13.47
N ARG A 9 -22.18 2.77 13.91
CA ARG A 9 -23.09 2.18 14.90
C ARG A 9 -23.57 0.79 14.49
N LYS A 10 -23.98 0.64 13.22
CA LYS A 10 -24.51 -0.62 12.69
C LYS A 10 -23.49 -1.75 12.80
N GLU A 11 -22.24 -1.48 12.43
CA GLU A 11 -21.19 -2.49 12.48
C GLU A 11 -20.80 -2.82 13.92
N HIS A 12 -20.77 -1.84 14.83
CA HIS A 12 -20.59 -2.11 16.25
C HIS A 12 -21.75 -2.91 16.85
N ASP A 13 -22.99 -2.69 16.41
CA ASP A 13 -24.14 -3.49 16.81
C ASP A 13 -23.98 -4.95 16.34
N ILE A 14 -23.47 -5.18 15.12
CA ILE A 14 -23.16 -6.52 14.61
C ILE A 14 -22.09 -7.21 15.46
N LEU A 15 -20.99 -6.51 15.78
CA LEU A 15 -19.95 -7.05 16.67
C LEU A 15 -20.51 -7.42 18.04
N SER A 16 -21.35 -6.56 18.62
CA SER A 16 -22.02 -6.83 19.90
C SER A 16 -22.95 -8.04 19.83
N GLN A 17 -23.66 -8.23 18.71
CA GLN A 17 -24.52 -9.40 18.53
C GLN A 17 -23.70 -10.69 18.44
N LEU A 18 -22.60 -10.69 17.67
CA LEU A 18 -21.71 -11.85 17.57
C LEU A 18 -21.18 -12.28 18.95
N GLN A 19 -20.81 -11.34 19.81
CA GLN A 19 -20.39 -11.64 21.19
C GLN A 19 -21.52 -12.19 22.07
N LYS A 20 -22.78 -11.87 21.80
CA LYS A 20 -23.93 -12.35 22.57
C LYS A 20 -24.39 -13.73 22.12
N THR A 21 -24.28 -14.02 20.82
CA THR A 21 -24.77 -15.26 20.21
C THR A 21 -23.71 -16.36 20.19
N SER A 22 -22.44 -16.00 20.34
CA SER A 22 -21.31 -16.92 20.30
C SER A 22 -20.47 -16.80 21.58
N SER A 23 -19.78 -17.86 22.00
CA SER A 23 -18.89 -17.89 23.18
C SER A 23 -17.54 -17.18 22.95
N VAL A 24 -17.56 -16.02 22.29
CA VAL A 24 -16.36 -15.26 21.92
C VAL A 24 -16.30 -13.91 22.62
N SER A 25 -15.10 -13.47 22.95
CA SER A 25 -14.80 -12.07 23.27
C SER A 25 -14.30 -11.37 22.02
N ILE A 26 -14.75 -10.13 21.79
CA ILE A 26 -14.25 -9.25 20.73
C ILE A 26 -13.81 -7.96 21.42
N THR A 27 -12.54 -7.58 21.23
CA THR A 27 -11.95 -6.38 21.82
C THR A 27 -11.30 -5.54 20.73
N GLU A 28 -11.57 -4.24 20.74
CA GLU A 28 -10.92 -3.29 19.84
C GLU A 28 -9.67 -2.69 20.50
N ILE A 29 -8.52 -2.86 19.85
CA ILE A 29 -7.24 -2.30 20.29
C ILE A 29 -6.86 -1.19 19.33
N ILE A 30 -6.81 0.04 19.86
CA ILE A 30 -6.45 1.23 19.10
C ILE A 30 -5.05 1.67 19.53
N SER A 31 -4.12 1.71 18.56
CA SER A 31 -2.77 2.22 18.73
C SER A 31 -2.44 3.24 17.62
N PRO A 32 -1.40 4.08 17.76
CA PRO A 32 -1.01 5.01 16.71
C PRO A 32 -0.81 4.30 15.36
N GLY A 33 -1.61 4.68 14.36
CA GLY A 33 -1.53 4.14 12.99
C GLY A 33 -2.04 2.70 12.81
N ARG A 34 -2.51 2.02 13.86
CA ARG A 34 -2.95 0.62 13.79
C ARG A 34 -4.17 0.37 14.68
N THR A 35 -5.19 -0.23 14.08
CA THR A 35 -6.38 -0.72 14.78
C THR A 35 -6.52 -2.22 14.57
N GLU A 36 -6.81 -2.93 15.65
CA GLU A 36 -6.92 -4.39 15.70
C GLU A 36 -8.23 -4.79 16.37
N LEU A 37 -8.84 -5.86 15.88
CA LEU A 37 -9.88 -6.58 16.59
C LEU A 37 -9.24 -7.87 17.08
N GLU A 38 -9.17 -8.02 18.40
CA GLU A 38 -8.77 -9.25 19.06
C GLU A 38 -10.03 -10.08 19.33
N ILE A 39 -10.02 -11.34 18.89
CA ILE A 39 -11.15 -12.25 18.99
C ILE A 39 -10.67 -13.52 19.69
N GLU A 40 -11.22 -13.81 20.86
CA GLU A 40 -10.87 -15.01 21.64
C GLU A 40 -12.10 -15.85 21.91
N GLY A 41 -11.94 -17.18 21.97
CA GLY A 41 -13.06 -18.09 22.22
C GLY A 41 -12.74 -19.53 21.81
N ALA A 42 -13.75 -20.39 21.85
CA ALA A 42 -13.61 -21.77 21.39
C ALA A 42 -13.40 -21.82 19.86
N ARG A 43 -12.55 -22.75 19.40
CA ARG A 43 -12.13 -22.83 17.98
C ARG A 43 -13.30 -22.93 17.00
N ALA A 44 -14.37 -23.65 17.36
CA ALA A 44 -15.55 -23.82 16.51
C ALA A 44 -16.28 -22.48 16.27
N ASP A 45 -16.47 -21.69 17.33
CA ASP A 45 -17.15 -20.39 17.27
C ASP A 45 -16.27 -19.32 16.61
N LEU A 46 -14.94 -19.39 16.82
CA LEU A 46 -13.98 -18.43 16.26
C LEU A 46 -14.03 -18.38 14.73
N ILE A 47 -14.13 -19.52 14.05
CA ILE A 47 -14.09 -19.56 12.59
C ILE A 47 -15.30 -18.83 12.02
N GLU A 48 -16.49 -19.12 12.53
CA GLU A 48 -17.73 -18.48 12.06
C GLU A 48 -17.72 -16.97 12.32
N VAL A 49 -17.33 -16.56 13.53
CA VAL A 49 -17.26 -15.14 13.93
C VAL A 49 -16.25 -14.38 13.08
N VAL A 50 -15.04 -14.93 12.88
CA VAL A 50 -14.01 -14.29 12.05
C VAL A 50 -14.49 -14.12 10.61
N MET A 51 -15.14 -15.13 10.02
CA MET A 51 -15.65 -15.03 8.66
C MET A 51 -16.75 -13.96 8.52
N ASN A 52 -17.64 -13.86 9.51
CA ASN A 52 -18.66 -12.81 9.55
C ASN A 52 -18.05 -11.40 9.66
N ILE A 53 -17.00 -11.26 10.48
CA ILE A 53 -16.28 -9.99 10.65
C ILE A 53 -15.52 -9.61 9.38
N GLU A 54 -14.84 -10.56 8.73
CA GLU A 54 -14.13 -10.30 7.47
C GLU A 54 -15.09 -9.91 6.34
N ASP A 55 -16.26 -10.57 6.24
CA ASP A 55 -17.31 -10.18 5.28
C ASP A 55 -17.84 -8.76 5.57
N MET A 56 -18.11 -8.44 6.84
CA MET A 56 -18.51 -7.10 7.26
C MET A 56 -17.44 -6.06 6.89
N LEU A 57 -16.17 -6.33 7.17
CA LEU A 57 -15.05 -5.42 6.83
C LEU A 57 -14.91 -5.23 5.31
N CYS A 58 -15.12 -6.29 4.51
CA CYS A 58 -15.16 -6.19 3.05
C CYS A 58 -16.31 -5.28 2.58
N LYS A 59 -17.50 -5.40 3.17
CA LYS A 59 -18.65 -4.54 2.85
C LYS A 59 -18.38 -3.08 3.22
N VAL A 60 -17.81 -2.81 4.39
CA VAL A 60 -17.42 -1.47 4.83
C VAL A 60 -16.41 -0.84 3.87
N GLN A 61 -15.43 -1.63 3.42
CA GLN A 61 -14.45 -1.19 2.42
C GLN A 61 -15.13 -0.80 1.10
N GLU A 62 -16.04 -1.63 0.62
CA GLU A 62 -16.79 -1.39 -0.63
C GLU A 62 -17.67 -0.15 -0.53
N GLU A 63 -18.39 0.03 0.58
CA GLU A 63 -19.20 1.21 0.83
C GLU A 63 -18.35 2.49 0.90
N MET A 64 -17.19 2.43 1.54
CA MET A 64 -16.23 3.53 1.58
C MET A 64 -15.73 3.89 0.18
N ALA A 65 -15.34 2.88 -0.62
CA ALA A 65 -14.91 3.09 -2.00
C ALA A 65 -16.03 3.75 -2.81
N ARG A 66 -17.25 3.19 -2.80
CA ARG A 66 -18.42 3.76 -3.49
C ARG A 66 -18.73 5.19 -3.05
N LYS A 67 -18.59 5.52 -1.75
CA LYS A 67 -18.79 6.88 -1.25
C LYS A 67 -17.76 7.85 -1.82
N LYS A 68 -16.48 7.44 -1.92
CA LYS A 68 -15.42 8.27 -2.53
C LYS A 68 -15.58 8.41 -4.04
N GLU A 69 -15.99 7.36 -4.74
CA GLU A 69 -16.34 7.41 -6.17
C GLU A 69 -17.43 8.44 -6.44
N ARG A 70 -18.53 8.40 -5.67
CA ARG A 70 -19.58 9.43 -5.75
C ARG A 70 -19.04 10.83 -5.48
N GLY A 71 -18.10 10.97 -4.54
CA GLY A 71 -17.44 12.25 -4.26
C GLY A 71 -16.65 12.78 -5.45
N LEU A 72 -15.87 11.91 -6.11
CA LEU A 72 -15.13 12.24 -7.33
C LEU A 72 -16.06 12.66 -8.47
N TRP A 73 -17.13 11.91 -8.70
CA TRP A 73 -18.17 12.26 -9.69
C TRP A 73 -18.82 13.62 -9.42
N ARG A 74 -19.21 13.89 -8.18
CA ARG A 74 -19.80 15.19 -7.79
C ARG A 74 -18.83 16.34 -8.02
N SER A 75 -17.54 16.14 -7.72
CA SER A 75 -16.50 17.15 -7.98
C SER A 75 -16.31 17.42 -9.48
N LEU A 76 -16.61 16.44 -10.34
CA LEU A 76 -16.55 16.58 -11.80
C LEU A 76 -17.84 17.20 -12.38
N GLY A 77 -18.97 17.05 -11.67
CA GLY A 77 -20.34 17.47 -12.00
C GLY A 77 -20.62 18.98 -12.07
N GLN A 78 -19.72 19.74 -12.67
CA GLN A 78 -20.00 21.07 -13.23
C GLN A 78 -19.82 21.11 -14.76
N TRP A 79 -19.53 19.98 -15.43
CA TRP A 79 -19.27 19.93 -16.88
C TRP A 79 -20.13 18.97 -17.71
N THR A 80 -21.11 18.28 -17.12
CA THR A 80 -22.02 17.39 -17.85
C THR A 80 -23.49 17.61 -17.47
N ILE A 81 -24.03 18.78 -17.86
CA ILE A 81 -25.49 18.96 -18.02
C ILE A 81 -26.00 18.29 -19.31
N GLN A 82 -25.14 17.62 -20.09
CA GLN A 82 -25.56 16.94 -21.32
C GLN A 82 -25.30 15.43 -21.30
N GLN A 83 -25.62 14.75 -20.20
CA GLN A 83 -26.02 13.33 -20.21
C GLN A 83 -27.03 13.00 -19.09
N GLN A 84 -28.06 13.83 -18.92
CA GLN A 84 -29.25 13.47 -18.15
C GLN A 84 -30.29 12.78 -19.05
N LYS A 85 -30.07 11.50 -19.29
CA LYS A 85 -31.04 10.43 -19.54
C LYS A 85 -30.32 9.16 -19.06
N THR A 86 -30.67 8.43 -18.02
CA THR A 86 -31.98 8.16 -17.42
C THR A 86 -31.70 7.80 -15.97
N GLN A 87 -32.37 8.45 -15.04
CA GLN A 87 -32.36 8.12 -13.63
C GLN A 87 -33.18 6.83 -13.47
N ASP A 88 -32.52 5.66 -13.56
CA ASP A 88 -32.92 4.36 -12.96
C ASP A 88 -32.10 3.14 -13.45
N GLU A 89 -31.14 3.30 -14.36
CA GLU A 89 -30.22 2.20 -14.74
C GLU A 89 -28.75 2.66 -14.83
N MET A 90 -28.24 3.35 -13.80
CA MET A 90 -26.80 3.55 -13.68
C MET A 90 -26.17 2.25 -13.18
N LYS A 91 -26.10 1.24 -14.07
CA LYS A 91 -25.21 0.09 -13.91
C LYS A 91 -23.87 0.60 -13.41
N GLU A 92 -23.28 -0.15 -12.48
CA GLU A 92 -21.93 0.02 -11.93
C GLU A 92 -20.91 0.27 -13.06
N ASN A 93 -20.80 1.53 -13.50
CA ASN A 93 -19.85 1.90 -14.53
C ASN A 93 -18.48 1.83 -13.89
N ILE A 94 -17.73 0.80 -14.27
CA ILE A 94 -16.32 0.62 -13.91
C ILE A 94 -15.59 1.95 -14.18
N ILE A 95 -15.16 2.62 -13.11
CA ILE A 95 -14.53 3.96 -13.18
C ILE A 95 -13.07 3.86 -13.64
N PHE A 96 -12.49 2.67 -13.59
CA PHE A 96 -11.08 2.45 -13.89
C PHE A 96 -10.83 1.17 -14.69
N LEU A 97 -9.81 1.20 -15.54
CA LEU A 97 -9.31 0.02 -16.26
C LEU A 97 -7.92 -0.33 -15.75
N LYS A 98 -7.64 -1.63 -15.64
CA LYS A 98 -6.29 -2.17 -15.46
C LYS A 98 -5.95 -3.01 -16.68
N CYS A 99 -4.93 -2.61 -17.41
CA CYS A 99 -4.55 -3.28 -18.64
C CYS A 99 -3.07 -3.68 -18.60
N PRO A 100 -2.72 -4.90 -19.06
CA PRO A 100 -1.33 -5.23 -19.39
C PRO A 100 -0.78 -4.18 -20.36
N VAL A 101 0.45 -3.73 -20.12
CA VAL A 101 1.08 -2.69 -20.92
C VAL A 101 2.09 -3.34 -21.87
N PRO A 102 2.10 -2.97 -23.17
CA PRO A 102 3.20 -3.38 -24.03
C PRO A 102 4.54 -2.86 -23.46
N PRO A 103 5.63 -3.63 -23.57
CA PRO A 103 6.92 -3.21 -23.05
C PRO A 103 7.41 -1.99 -23.84
N THR A 104 7.59 -0.86 -23.15
CA THR A 104 8.27 0.33 -23.68
C THR A 104 9.67 0.42 -23.11
N GLN A 105 10.56 1.16 -23.77
CA GLN A 105 11.93 1.36 -23.27
C GLN A 105 11.94 1.95 -21.85
N GLU A 106 11.06 2.90 -21.57
CA GLU A 106 10.90 3.49 -20.23
C GLU A 106 10.50 2.43 -19.19
N LEU A 107 9.51 1.58 -19.49
CA LEU A 107 9.09 0.53 -18.57
C LEU A 107 10.16 -0.55 -18.38
N LEU A 108 10.93 -0.85 -19.43
CA LEU A 108 12.06 -1.79 -19.32
C LEU A 108 13.18 -1.23 -18.44
N ASP A 109 13.52 0.05 -18.57
CA ASP A 109 14.53 0.68 -17.74
C ASP A 109 14.05 0.84 -16.29
N GLN A 110 12.77 1.14 -16.11
CA GLN A 110 12.15 1.14 -14.79
C GLN A 110 12.17 -0.25 -14.15
N LYS A 111 11.80 -1.31 -14.90
CA LYS A 111 11.90 -2.70 -14.45
C LYS A 111 13.31 -3.04 -13.95
N LYS A 112 14.36 -2.64 -14.69
CA LYS A 112 15.76 -2.82 -14.24
C LYS A 112 16.06 -2.10 -12.92
N GLN A 113 15.46 -0.92 -12.67
CA GLN A 113 15.64 -0.22 -11.39
C GLN A 113 15.02 -0.98 -10.22
N PHE A 114 13.83 -1.56 -10.40
CA PHE A 114 13.21 -2.44 -9.40
C PHE A 114 14.10 -3.65 -9.11
N GLU A 115 14.56 -4.34 -10.15
CA GLU A 115 15.40 -5.53 -10.04
C GLU A 115 16.74 -5.21 -9.35
N LYS A 116 17.38 -4.08 -9.70
CA LYS A 116 18.60 -3.59 -9.03
C LYS A 116 18.39 -3.34 -7.52
N CYS A 117 17.16 -3.11 -7.09
CA CYS A 117 16.82 -2.93 -5.68
C CYS A 117 16.38 -4.23 -4.99
N GLY A 118 16.45 -5.38 -5.66
CA GLY A 118 16.04 -6.69 -5.13
C GLY A 118 14.53 -6.95 -5.22
N LEU A 119 13.82 -6.23 -6.09
CA LEU A 119 12.41 -6.45 -6.41
C LEU A 119 12.29 -7.05 -7.80
N GLN A 120 12.07 -8.37 -7.88
CA GLN A 120 11.90 -9.07 -9.14
C GLN A 120 10.52 -8.78 -9.72
N VAL A 121 10.44 -8.13 -10.88
CA VAL A 121 9.16 -7.72 -11.48
C VAL A 121 8.53 -8.88 -12.26
N LEU A 122 7.34 -9.30 -11.82
CA LEU A 122 6.53 -10.33 -12.47
C LEU A 122 5.56 -9.76 -13.50
N LYS A 123 4.93 -8.63 -13.17
CA LYS A 123 3.86 -8.04 -13.98
C LYS A 123 3.81 -6.53 -13.80
N VAL A 124 3.44 -5.82 -14.88
CA VAL A 124 3.15 -4.39 -14.88
C VAL A 124 1.79 -4.16 -15.52
N GLU A 125 0.94 -3.40 -14.84
CA GLU A 125 -0.39 -3.02 -15.34
C GLU A 125 -0.51 -1.50 -15.35
N LYS A 126 -0.99 -0.93 -16.45
CA LYS A 126 -1.37 0.49 -16.50
C LYS A 126 -2.74 0.63 -15.88
N ILE A 127 -2.90 1.68 -15.09
CA ILE A 127 -4.16 2.05 -14.47
C ILE A 127 -4.70 3.26 -15.21
N ASP A 128 -5.91 3.14 -15.69
CA ASP A 128 -6.66 4.26 -16.28
C ASP A 128 -7.87 4.54 -15.40
N ASN A 129 -8.05 5.79 -14.99
CA ASN A 129 -9.21 6.23 -14.21
C ASN A 129 -9.48 7.68 -14.61
N GLU A 130 -10.38 7.85 -15.58
CA GLU A 130 -10.62 9.15 -16.21
C GLU A 130 -11.14 10.20 -15.21
N VAL A 131 -12.00 9.78 -14.26
CA VAL A 131 -12.60 10.68 -13.27
C VAL A 131 -11.54 11.18 -12.30
N LEU A 132 -10.71 10.27 -11.78
CA LEU A 132 -9.60 10.61 -10.90
C LEU A 132 -8.54 11.44 -11.63
N MET A 133 -8.24 11.11 -12.89
CA MET A 133 -7.33 11.86 -13.74
C MET A 133 -7.83 13.29 -13.95
N ALA A 134 -9.11 13.50 -14.27
CA ALA A 134 -9.67 14.83 -14.45
C ALA A 134 -9.58 15.67 -13.16
N ALA A 135 -9.88 15.06 -12.00
CA ALA A 135 -9.72 15.69 -10.70
C ALA A 135 -8.25 16.07 -10.40
N PHE A 136 -7.32 15.16 -10.69
CA PHE A 136 -5.88 15.37 -10.55
C PHE A 136 -5.38 16.52 -11.44
N GLN A 137 -5.74 16.53 -12.73
CA GLN A 137 -5.33 17.57 -13.69
C GLN A 137 -5.85 18.95 -13.30
N ARG A 138 -7.10 19.04 -12.79
CA ARG A 138 -7.63 20.31 -12.25
C ARG A 138 -6.76 20.82 -11.10
N LYS A 139 -6.40 19.94 -10.16
CA LYS A 139 -5.53 20.32 -9.03
C LYS A 139 -4.12 20.70 -9.49
N LYS A 140 -3.55 19.95 -10.43
CA LYS A 140 -2.24 20.22 -11.04
C LYS A 140 -2.19 21.62 -11.64
N LYS A 141 -3.18 21.97 -12.47
CA LYS A 141 -3.31 23.29 -13.08
C LYS A 141 -3.36 24.41 -12.02
N MET A 142 -4.17 24.24 -10.98
CA MET A 142 -4.25 25.23 -9.89
C MET A 142 -2.90 25.43 -9.17
N MET A 143 -2.13 24.36 -8.99
CA MET A 143 -0.81 24.44 -8.35
C MET A 143 0.24 25.09 -9.27
N GLU A 144 0.24 24.76 -10.56
CA GLU A 144 1.15 25.33 -11.56
C GLU A 144 0.94 26.84 -11.77
N GLU A 145 -0.32 27.30 -11.71
CA GLU A 145 -0.68 28.71 -11.77
C GLU A 145 -0.09 29.51 -10.59
N LYS A 146 -0.01 28.91 -9.40
CA LYS A 146 0.65 29.51 -8.22
C LYS A 146 2.17 29.53 -8.33
N LEU A 147 2.76 28.57 -9.06
CA LEU A 147 4.20 28.29 -9.11
C LEU A 147 4.91 28.88 -10.33
N HIS A 148 4.32 29.87 -11.01
CA HIS A 148 4.87 30.44 -12.25
C HIS A 148 5.24 29.37 -13.29
N ARG A 149 4.43 28.30 -13.39
CA ARG A 149 4.59 27.17 -14.34
C ARG A 149 5.81 26.27 -14.12
N GLN A 150 6.34 26.19 -12.90
CA GLN A 150 7.33 25.16 -12.55
C GLN A 150 6.66 23.77 -12.43
N PRO A 151 7.40 22.66 -12.68
CA PRO A 151 6.89 21.32 -12.43
C PRO A 151 6.49 21.14 -10.97
N VAL A 152 5.21 20.86 -10.72
CA VAL A 152 4.64 20.70 -9.37
C VAL A 152 4.52 19.24 -8.92
N SER A 153 4.94 18.30 -9.78
CA SER A 153 4.74 16.88 -9.58
C SER A 153 6.04 16.07 -9.64
N HIS A 154 6.03 14.95 -8.92
CA HIS A 154 7.10 13.95 -8.92
C HIS A 154 6.54 12.57 -9.23
N ARG A 155 7.31 11.75 -9.95
CA ARG A 155 7.08 10.31 -10.04
C ARG A 155 7.57 9.65 -8.76
N LEU A 156 6.66 9.04 -8.01
CA LEU A 156 6.95 8.41 -6.73
C LEU A 156 6.27 7.04 -6.61
N PHE A 157 6.69 6.28 -5.59
CA PHE A 157 6.25 4.90 -5.38
C PHE A 157 5.61 4.69 -4.02
N GLN A 158 4.67 3.76 -3.95
CA GLN A 158 4.07 3.31 -2.70
C GLN A 158 3.78 1.81 -2.75
N GLN A 159 4.32 1.06 -1.78
CA GLN A 159 3.91 -0.32 -1.55
C GLN A 159 2.54 -0.35 -0.85
N VAL A 160 1.59 -1.08 -1.43
CA VAL A 160 0.20 -1.18 -0.95
C VAL A 160 -0.15 -2.65 -0.67
N PRO A 161 -0.79 -2.98 0.46
CA PRO A 161 -1.26 -4.35 0.68
C PRO A 161 -2.33 -4.73 -0.35
N TYR A 162 -2.31 -5.99 -0.81
CA TYR A 162 -3.19 -6.50 -1.89
C TYR A 162 -4.65 -6.10 -1.76
N GLN A 163 -5.22 -6.25 -0.55
CA GLN A 163 -6.62 -5.93 -0.25
C GLN A 163 -7.01 -4.48 -0.59
N PHE A 164 -6.06 -3.54 -0.63
CA PHE A 164 -6.30 -2.14 -0.94
C PHE A 164 -6.02 -1.77 -2.39
N CYS A 165 -5.38 -2.65 -3.18
CA CYS A 165 -5.02 -2.36 -4.57
C CYS A 165 -6.24 -1.96 -5.40
N ASN A 166 -7.38 -2.63 -5.22
CA ASN A 166 -8.61 -2.29 -5.94
C ASN A 166 -9.12 -0.88 -5.57
N VAL A 167 -9.06 -0.53 -4.29
CA VAL A 167 -9.47 0.81 -3.81
C VAL A 167 -8.57 1.90 -4.39
N VAL A 168 -7.26 1.67 -4.48
CA VAL A 168 -6.33 2.63 -5.08
C VAL A 168 -6.70 2.91 -6.53
N CYS A 169 -6.99 1.87 -7.31
CA CYS A 169 -7.40 2.03 -8.71
C CYS A 169 -8.73 2.79 -8.85
N ARG A 170 -9.68 2.57 -7.94
CA ARG A 170 -11.03 3.17 -7.98
C ARG A 170 -11.06 4.62 -7.55
N VAL A 171 -10.42 4.93 -6.43
CA VAL A 171 -10.61 6.20 -5.71
C VAL A 171 -9.30 6.88 -5.32
N GLY A 172 -8.17 6.38 -5.82
CA GLY A 172 -6.85 6.92 -5.54
C GLY A 172 -6.32 6.55 -4.16
N PHE A 173 -5.20 7.16 -3.80
CA PHE A 173 -4.45 6.80 -2.61
C PHE A 173 -5.13 7.23 -1.30
N GLN A 174 -5.03 6.39 -0.27
CA GLN A 174 -5.69 6.59 1.02
C GLN A 174 -4.69 6.52 2.17
N ARG A 175 -4.86 7.43 3.12
CA ARG A 175 -4.04 7.51 4.34
C ARG A 175 -4.06 6.20 5.15
N MET A 176 -5.21 5.52 5.16
CA MET A 176 -5.49 4.40 6.05
C MET A 176 -4.52 3.22 5.94
N TYR A 177 -3.98 2.91 4.76
CA TYR A 177 -2.99 1.83 4.58
C TYR A 177 -1.57 2.36 4.36
N SER A 178 -1.44 3.67 4.18
CA SER A 178 -0.19 4.33 3.85
C SER A 178 0.58 4.78 5.09
N THR A 179 -0.13 5.16 6.15
CA THR A 179 0.49 5.70 7.37
C THR A 179 1.31 4.60 8.06
N PRO A 180 2.62 4.80 8.29
CA PRO A 180 3.40 3.91 9.15
C PRO A 180 2.83 3.89 10.58
N CYS A 181 3.11 2.85 11.36
CA CYS A 181 2.72 2.81 12.77
C CYS A 181 3.29 3.99 13.59
N ASP A 182 4.43 4.54 13.16
CA ASP A 182 5.04 5.76 13.73
C ASP A 182 5.25 6.82 12.62
N PRO A 183 4.26 7.69 12.37
CA PRO A 183 4.34 8.68 11.30
C PRO A 183 5.26 9.84 11.66
N LYS A 184 6.54 9.74 11.28
CA LYS A 184 7.58 10.75 11.58
C LYS A 184 7.37 12.14 10.97
N TYR A 185 6.63 12.21 9.87
CA TYR A 185 6.53 13.41 9.03
C TYR A 185 5.10 13.93 8.90
N GLY A 186 4.14 13.27 9.56
CA GLY A 186 2.75 13.73 9.58
C GLY A 186 1.74 12.65 9.24
N ALA A 187 0.51 12.97 9.58
CA ALA A 187 -0.69 12.18 9.43
C ALA A 187 -1.24 12.23 7.99
N GLY A 188 -0.45 11.78 7.01
CA GLY A 188 -0.77 11.85 5.58
C GLY A 188 -0.52 10.56 4.80
N ILE A 189 -0.43 10.69 3.47
CA ILE A 189 -0.19 9.61 2.51
C ILE A 189 1.27 9.68 2.06
N TYR A 190 2.02 8.65 2.41
CA TYR A 190 3.46 8.52 2.23
C TYR A 190 3.83 7.91 0.88
N PHE A 191 4.74 8.57 0.17
CA PHE A 191 5.36 8.09 -1.05
C PHE A 191 6.87 8.16 -0.91
N THR A 192 7.58 7.30 -1.62
CA THR A 192 9.04 7.27 -1.67
C THR A 192 9.55 7.42 -3.09
N LYS A 193 10.65 8.14 -3.26
CA LYS A 193 11.46 8.16 -4.49
C LYS A 193 12.40 6.95 -4.54
N ASN A 194 12.76 6.41 -3.37
CA ASN A 194 13.75 5.37 -3.21
C ASN A 194 13.09 3.97 -3.15
N LEU A 195 13.31 3.17 -4.21
CA LEU A 195 12.81 1.78 -4.31
C LEU A 195 13.47 0.83 -3.30
N LYS A 196 14.68 1.13 -2.81
CA LYS A 196 15.34 0.31 -1.78
C LYS A 196 14.55 0.31 -0.48
N ASN A 197 13.97 1.46 -0.10
CA ASN A 197 13.11 1.57 1.08
C ASN A 197 11.90 0.63 0.99
N LEU A 198 11.37 0.40 -0.22
CA LEU A 198 10.29 -0.56 -0.46
C LEU A 198 10.77 -2.00 -0.32
N ALA A 199 11.95 -2.31 -0.86
CA ALA A 199 12.54 -3.64 -0.74
C ALA A 199 12.85 -4.01 0.72
N GLU A 200 13.39 -3.07 1.51
CA GLU A 200 13.63 -3.26 2.95
C GLU A 200 12.34 -3.45 3.74
N LYS A 201 11.29 -2.69 3.40
CA LYS A 201 9.96 -2.88 3.98
C LYS A 201 9.43 -4.27 3.67
N ALA A 202 9.65 -4.78 2.46
CA ALA A 202 9.27 -6.14 2.08
C ALA A 202 10.03 -7.22 2.86
N LYS A 203 11.33 -7.02 3.17
CA LYS A 203 12.14 -7.99 3.96
C LYS A 203 11.59 -8.25 5.36
N LYS A 204 10.89 -7.26 5.93
CA LYS A 204 10.28 -7.37 7.27
C LYS A 204 9.02 -8.24 7.25
N ILE A 205 8.50 -8.58 6.07
CA ILE A 205 7.30 -9.41 5.91
C ILE A 205 7.77 -10.87 5.78
N SER A 206 7.24 -11.77 6.61
CA SER A 206 7.71 -13.16 6.72
C SER A 206 7.80 -13.92 5.39
N ALA A 207 8.84 -14.76 5.33
CA ALA A 207 9.50 -15.41 4.19
C ALA A 207 8.69 -16.28 3.19
N ALA A 208 7.37 -16.42 3.33
CA ALA A 208 6.57 -17.24 2.42
C ALA A 208 6.09 -16.38 1.24
N ASP A 209 6.60 -16.65 0.03
CA ASP A 209 6.16 -16.19 -1.31
C ASP A 209 5.06 -15.11 -1.35
N LYS A 210 5.34 -13.93 -0.78
CA LYS A 210 4.39 -12.83 -0.76
C LYS A 210 4.67 -11.91 -1.93
N LEU A 211 3.70 -11.86 -2.84
CA LEU A 211 3.65 -10.85 -3.89
C LEU A 211 3.68 -9.45 -3.24
N ILE A 212 4.53 -8.60 -3.78
CA ILE A 212 4.71 -7.21 -3.40
C ILE A 212 4.03 -6.36 -4.47
N TYR A 213 3.09 -5.51 -4.04
CA TYR A 213 2.36 -4.62 -4.93
C TYR A 213 2.86 -3.20 -4.72
N VAL A 214 3.50 -2.64 -5.75
CA VAL A 214 4.04 -1.28 -5.73
C VAL A 214 3.31 -0.46 -6.78
N PHE A 215 2.65 0.59 -6.35
CA PHE A 215 2.11 1.59 -7.26
C PHE A 215 3.20 2.61 -7.59
N GLU A 216 3.32 2.89 -8.89
CA GLU A 216 3.98 4.08 -9.40
C GLU A 216 2.91 5.13 -9.67
N ALA A 217 3.15 6.34 -9.16
CA ALA A 217 2.20 7.44 -9.21
C ALA A 217 2.88 8.73 -9.63
N GLU A 218 2.11 9.58 -10.32
CA GLU A 218 2.44 11.00 -10.38
C GLU A 218 1.81 11.69 -9.17
N VAL A 219 2.63 12.41 -8.41
CA VAL A 219 2.24 13.01 -7.14
C VAL A 219 2.52 14.52 -7.16
N LEU A 220 1.48 15.33 -6.93
CA LEU A 220 1.55 16.79 -6.79
C LEU A 220 2.16 17.15 -5.44
N THR A 221 3.47 17.30 -5.41
CA THR A 221 4.23 17.66 -4.19
C THR A 221 4.30 19.17 -3.98
N GLY A 222 4.19 19.97 -5.05
CA GLY A 222 4.22 21.43 -5.00
C GLY A 222 5.37 21.99 -4.17
N PHE A 223 5.10 23.06 -3.43
CA PHE A 223 6.02 23.57 -2.41
C PHE A 223 5.97 22.68 -1.17
N PHE A 224 7.10 22.10 -0.82
CA PHE A 224 7.21 21.23 0.35
C PHE A 224 8.11 21.82 1.44
N CYS A 225 7.84 21.44 2.69
CA CYS A 225 8.69 21.74 3.84
C CYS A 225 9.05 20.47 4.61
N GLN A 226 9.90 20.62 5.62
CA GLN A 226 10.19 19.54 6.56
C GLN A 226 8.91 19.08 7.27
N GLY A 227 8.68 17.76 7.31
CA GLY A 227 7.54 17.18 8.02
C GLY A 227 7.78 17.01 9.51
N HIS A 228 6.69 16.99 10.27
CA HIS A 228 6.65 16.81 11.72
C HIS A 228 5.54 15.81 12.11
N PRO A 229 5.71 14.99 13.15
CA PRO A 229 4.70 13.97 13.52
C PRO A 229 3.30 14.52 13.77
N LEU A 230 3.22 15.77 14.25
CA LEU A 230 1.94 16.45 14.53
C LEU A 230 1.26 17.07 13.30
N ASN A 231 1.87 17.05 12.11
CA ASN A 231 1.24 17.59 10.92
C ASN A 231 0.01 16.77 10.54
N ILE A 232 -1.19 17.35 10.63
CA ILE A 232 -2.43 16.80 10.06
C ILE A 232 -2.77 17.41 8.68
N VAL A 233 -2.13 18.53 8.38
CA VAL A 233 -2.08 19.25 7.10
C VAL A 233 -0.67 19.83 6.96
N PRO A 234 -0.22 20.20 5.74
CA PRO A 234 1.03 20.93 5.59
C PRO A 234 0.97 22.26 6.35
N PRO A 235 2.09 22.71 6.94
CA PRO A 235 2.12 23.97 7.69
C PRO A 235 1.99 25.18 6.75
N PRO A 236 1.45 26.32 7.26
CA PRO A 236 1.37 27.56 6.50
C PRO A 236 2.78 28.10 6.17
N LEU A 237 2.89 28.93 5.13
CA LEU A 237 4.18 29.55 4.75
C LEU A 237 4.71 30.51 5.83
N SER A 238 3.81 31.19 6.53
CA SER A 238 4.09 32.04 7.67
C SER A 238 2.89 32.06 8.64
N PRO A 239 3.06 32.45 9.92
CA PRO A 239 1.95 32.55 10.85
C PRO A 239 0.84 33.45 10.31
N GLY A 240 -0.37 32.91 10.14
CA GLY A 240 -1.52 33.64 9.61
C GLY A 240 -1.61 33.71 8.08
N ALA A 241 -0.68 33.09 7.34
CA ALA A 241 -0.80 32.99 5.89
C ALA A 241 -1.99 32.11 5.48
N ILE A 242 -2.71 32.55 4.45
CA ILE A 242 -3.79 31.77 3.81
C ILE A 242 -3.18 30.65 2.97
N ASP A 243 -2.03 30.89 2.35
CA ASP A 243 -1.28 29.88 1.61
C ASP A 243 -0.37 29.06 2.54
N GLY A 244 -0.41 27.75 2.35
CA GLY A 244 0.48 26.80 3.00
C GLY A 244 1.27 25.99 2.00
N HIS A 245 2.16 25.16 2.53
CA HIS A 245 2.86 24.17 1.72
C HIS A 245 1.84 23.17 1.13
N ASP A 246 2.22 22.51 0.05
CA ASP A 246 1.38 21.52 -0.63
C ASP A 246 1.63 20.10 -0.12
N SER A 247 2.85 19.84 0.37
CA SER A 247 3.26 18.56 0.96
C SER A 247 4.37 18.75 1.99
N VAL A 248 4.76 17.67 2.66
CA VAL A 248 5.91 17.67 3.57
C VAL A 248 6.87 16.53 3.23
N VAL A 249 8.14 16.70 3.56
CA VAL A 249 9.22 15.76 3.22
C VAL A 249 10.07 15.36 4.42
N ASP A 250 10.85 14.31 4.25
CA ASP A 250 11.85 13.85 5.22
C ASP A 250 13.10 14.72 5.28
N ASN A 251 13.54 15.27 4.16
CA ASN A 251 14.68 16.18 4.08
C ASN A 251 14.47 17.19 2.94
N VAL A 252 14.45 18.48 3.23
CA VAL A 252 14.18 19.53 2.22
C VAL A 252 15.27 19.62 1.16
N SER A 253 16.53 19.36 1.51
CA SER A 253 17.67 19.45 0.58
C SER A 253 17.75 18.27 -0.38
N SER A 254 17.35 17.07 0.06
CA SER A 254 17.34 15.85 -0.74
C SER A 254 16.19 14.94 -0.31
N PRO A 255 14.95 15.23 -0.75
CA PRO A 255 13.78 14.50 -0.30
C PRO A 255 13.73 13.09 -0.91
N GLU A 256 13.64 12.08 -0.04
CA GLU A 256 13.37 10.70 -0.46
C GLU A 256 11.93 10.30 -0.16
N THR A 257 11.33 10.87 0.89
CA THR A 257 9.97 10.59 1.32
C THR A 257 9.11 11.85 1.20
N PHE A 258 7.96 11.72 0.55
CA PHE A 258 6.97 12.78 0.44
C PHE A 258 5.67 12.36 1.11
N VAL A 259 5.03 13.29 1.80
CA VAL A 259 3.74 13.08 2.46
C VAL A 259 2.75 14.13 1.95
N ILE A 260 1.70 13.66 1.27
CA ILE A 260 0.56 14.47 0.84
C ILE A 260 -0.63 14.27 1.77
N PHE A 261 -1.54 15.23 1.84
CA PHE A 261 -2.67 15.19 2.78
C PHE A 261 -4.03 15.06 2.09
N SER A 262 -4.04 14.95 0.76
CA SER A 262 -5.25 14.77 -0.04
C SER A 262 -5.00 13.70 -1.10
N GLY A 263 -5.86 12.68 -1.17
CA GLY A 263 -5.78 11.61 -2.19
C GLY A 263 -5.84 12.12 -3.63
N MET A 264 -6.44 13.30 -3.87
CA MET A 264 -6.47 13.95 -5.20
C MET A 264 -5.12 14.54 -5.64
N GLN A 265 -4.10 14.55 -4.78
CA GLN A 265 -2.73 14.95 -5.14
C GLN A 265 -1.93 13.82 -5.77
N ALA A 266 -2.48 12.61 -5.93
CA ALA A 266 -1.75 11.51 -6.53
C ALA A 266 -2.64 10.73 -7.49
N ILE A 267 -2.10 10.44 -8.67
CA ILE A 267 -2.75 9.58 -9.67
C ILE A 267 -1.91 8.31 -9.84
N PRO A 268 -2.46 7.11 -9.55
CA PRO A 268 -1.76 5.88 -9.83
C PRO A 268 -1.65 5.67 -11.35
N GLN A 269 -0.44 5.45 -11.86
CA GLN A 269 -0.18 5.26 -13.28
C GLN A 269 0.09 3.79 -13.61
N TYR A 270 0.89 3.13 -12.78
CA TYR A 270 1.25 1.72 -12.95
C TYR A 270 1.18 0.95 -11.64
N LEU A 271 0.78 -0.33 -11.74
CA LEU A 271 0.90 -1.32 -10.68
C LEU A 271 1.99 -2.33 -11.06
N TRP A 272 3.07 -2.32 -10.29
CA TRP A 272 4.16 -3.27 -10.37
C TRP A 272 3.90 -4.41 -9.38
N THR A 273 3.78 -5.64 -9.88
CA THR A 273 3.71 -6.85 -9.05
C THR A 273 5.08 -7.50 -9.04
N CYS A 274 5.65 -7.63 -7.86
CA CYS A 274 7.03 -8.08 -7.65
C CYS A 274 7.11 -9.24 -6.65
N THR A 275 8.23 -9.94 -6.65
CA THR A 275 8.69 -10.82 -5.58
C THR A 275 9.99 -10.29 -5.00
N GLN A 276 10.32 -10.73 -3.78
CA GLN A 276 11.61 -10.42 -3.18
C GLN A 276 12.66 -11.43 -3.64
N GLU A 277 13.78 -10.93 -4.16
CA GLU A 277 14.91 -11.78 -4.49
C GLU A 277 15.64 -12.20 -3.20
N TYR A 278 15.72 -13.51 -2.94
CA TYR A 278 16.57 -14.04 -1.88
C TYR A 278 18.02 -14.01 -2.33
N VAL A 279 18.75 -12.99 -1.93
CA VAL A 279 20.21 -13.08 -1.94
C VAL A 279 20.59 -14.04 -0.81
N GLN A 280 20.91 -15.30 -1.15
CA GLN A 280 21.63 -16.15 -0.22
C GLN A 280 22.93 -15.42 0.15
N SER A 281 23.09 -15.05 1.41
CA SER A 281 24.39 -14.67 1.93
C SER A 281 25.32 -15.86 1.75
N GLN A 282 26.17 -15.81 0.73
CA GLN A 282 27.30 -16.73 0.62
C GLN A 282 28.25 -16.39 1.77
N ASP A 283 28.08 -17.08 2.89
CA ASP A 283 29.14 -17.21 3.88
C ASP A 283 30.28 -17.98 3.23
N TYR A 284 31.24 -17.26 2.66
CA TYR A 284 32.55 -17.78 2.32
C TYR A 284 33.31 -18.06 3.63
N SER A 285 33.04 -19.23 4.22
CA SER A 285 33.97 -19.86 5.17
C SER A 285 33.75 -21.37 5.17
N SER A 286 34.35 -22.03 4.19
CA SER A 286 34.82 -23.40 4.35
C SER A 286 36.03 -23.59 3.43
N GLY A 287 37.24 -23.50 4.00
CA GLY A 287 38.45 -23.98 3.33
C GLY A 287 38.37 -25.49 3.07
N PRO A 288 39.12 -26.02 2.10
CA PRO A 288 38.98 -27.41 1.67
C PRO A 288 39.46 -28.36 2.77
N MET A 289 38.54 -29.19 3.29
CA MET A 289 38.84 -30.30 4.16
C MET A 289 39.48 -31.41 3.31
N ARG A 290 40.72 -31.78 3.64
CA ARG A 290 41.48 -32.86 2.96
C ARG A 290 40.74 -34.20 3.10
N PRO A 291 40.83 -35.11 2.11
CA PRO A 291 40.25 -36.44 2.24
C PRO A 291 41.14 -37.31 3.15
N PHE A 292 40.57 -37.88 4.20
CA PHE A 292 41.20 -38.97 4.95
C PHE A 292 41.22 -40.24 4.09
N ALA A 293 42.40 -40.84 3.99
CA ALA A 293 42.69 -42.06 3.24
C ALA A 293 41.98 -43.29 3.85
N GLN A 294 41.42 -44.14 3.00
CA GLN A 294 41.02 -45.50 3.35
C GLN A 294 42.14 -46.47 2.92
N HIS A 295 42.71 -47.20 3.88
CA HIS A 295 43.50 -48.41 3.62
C HIS A 295 42.60 -49.64 3.87
N PRO A 296 42.59 -50.65 2.98
CA PRO A 296 41.93 -51.92 3.28
C PRO A 296 42.89 -53.11 3.16
N TRP A 297 43.19 -53.84 4.25
CA TRP A 297 43.73 -55.20 4.14
C TRP A 297 43.26 -56.13 5.28
N ARG A 298 42.48 -57.14 4.87
CA ARG A 298 42.41 -58.57 5.28
C ARG A 298 42.58 -58.97 6.75
N GLY A 299 41.59 -59.74 7.23
CA GLY A 299 41.70 -61.20 7.21
C GLY A 299 41.64 -61.94 8.56
N PHE A 300 40.70 -62.90 8.63
CA PHE A 300 40.67 -64.10 9.51
C PHE A 300 40.49 -63.86 11.03
N ALA A 301 39.91 -64.73 11.85
CA ALA A 301 39.09 -65.92 11.72
C ALA A 301 38.49 -66.21 13.12
N SER A 302 37.44 -67.03 13.11
CA SER A 302 36.78 -67.78 14.18
C SER A 302 37.51 -68.08 15.52
N GLY A 303 36.71 -68.12 16.60
CA GLY A 303 36.87 -69.04 17.73
C GLY A 303 36.62 -68.42 19.11
N SER A 304 35.39 -68.50 19.66
CA SER A 304 35.00 -69.41 20.77
C SER A 304 34.83 -68.62 22.10
N PRO A 305 34.21 -69.17 23.17
CA PRO A 305 32.83 -68.82 23.54
C PRO A 305 32.70 -68.43 25.04
N VAL A 306 31.45 -68.34 25.55
CA VAL A 306 30.96 -68.42 26.96
C VAL A 306 32.03 -68.47 28.08
N ASP A 307 32.01 -67.64 29.11
CA ASP A 307 30.91 -67.21 29.99
C ASP A 307 30.92 -65.70 30.34
#